data_AF-A0A101CAH4-F1
#
_entry.id   AF-A0A101CAH4-F1
#
_cell.length_a   1.000
_cell.length_b   1.000
_cell.length_c   1.000
_cell.angle_alpha   90.00
_cell.angle_beta   90.00
_cell.angle_gamma   90.00
#
_symmetry.space_group_name_H-M   'P 1'
#
loop_
_entity.id
_entity.type
_entity.pdbx_description
1 polymer ?
#
loop_
_entity_poly.entity_id
_entity_poly.type
_entity_poly.pdbx_seq_one_letter_code
_entity_poly.pdbx_strand_id
1 'polypeptide(L)'
;MTVINKAIYVSIFSFFCLSLIDAQNKVPFGVVKATEGYAMVRVHKEDYRKIVDKIRMKKGDVFVYVKPAPGETDWIWIKYPEKAEIEKPFVRYDSLTKEGMVNKDRIAFIDQLPQFTPSKSKNGKSLIFTDNSNPKIPTAQRSKVVIDIYPSNAGYRKQEKDADGNIKTIDKVKPWGIDKELPTGMTEIKSIRVQQPGRGSVFVREAIKNMFQPTMDFENIGVTSIDEDHIFLYMINGSGSNRYTTLWTIREGKVISQIILKNPE
;
A
#
# COMPACT_ATOMS: atom_id res chain seq x y z
N MET A 1 -43.00 9.78 37.84
CA MET A 1 -42.34 8.60 37.24
C MET A 1 -41.89 8.94 35.82
N THR A 2 -41.01 9.93 35.66
CA THR A 2 -40.78 10.60 34.35
C THR A 2 -39.32 10.99 34.09
N VAL A 3 -38.43 10.86 35.08
CA VAL A 3 -37.02 11.25 34.94
C VAL A 3 -36.14 10.06 34.52
N ILE A 4 -36.48 8.84 34.95
CA ILE A 4 -35.69 7.63 34.71
C ILE A 4 -35.69 7.22 33.22
N ASN A 5 -36.78 7.51 32.48
CA ASN A 5 -36.85 7.13 31.07
C ASN A 5 -36.00 8.02 30.15
N LYS A 6 -35.78 9.31 30.46
CA LYS A 6 -34.99 10.19 29.57
C LYS A 6 -33.48 9.92 29.64
N ALA A 7 -32.96 9.52 30.79
CA ALA A 7 -31.53 9.20 30.96
C ALA A 7 -31.12 7.93 30.18
N ILE A 8 -32.02 6.95 30.08
CA ILE A 8 -31.76 5.69 29.38
C ILE A 8 -31.69 5.91 27.85
N TYR A 9 -32.56 6.75 27.28
CA TYR A 9 -32.51 7.06 25.84
C TYR A 9 -31.28 7.86 25.43
N VAL A 10 -30.80 8.79 26.26
CA VAL A 10 -29.56 9.55 25.99
C VAL A 10 -28.32 8.65 26.07
N SER A 11 -28.33 7.66 26.98
CA SER A 11 -27.21 6.72 27.13
C SER A 11 -27.15 5.70 25.97
N ILE A 12 -28.30 5.21 25.49
CA ILE A 12 -28.35 4.29 24.33
C ILE A 12 -28.00 5.01 23.02
N PHE A 13 -28.36 6.29 22.87
CA PHE A 13 -27.98 7.07 21.68
C PHE A 13 -26.48 7.44 21.67
N SER A 14 -25.87 7.67 22.84
CA SER A 14 -24.42 7.90 22.94
C SER A 14 -23.58 6.66 22.61
N PHE A 15 -24.06 5.46 22.96
CA PHE A 15 -23.36 4.22 22.60
C PHE A 15 -23.45 3.90 21.09
N PHE A 16 -24.49 4.35 20.38
CA PHE A 16 -24.63 4.16 18.94
C PHE A 16 -23.91 5.23 18.10
N CYS A 17 -23.60 6.40 18.66
CA CYS A 17 -22.85 7.44 17.94
C CYS A 17 -21.33 7.23 17.94
N LEU A 18 -20.78 6.40 18.83
CA LEU A 18 -19.34 6.14 18.91
C LEU A 18 -18.87 4.95 18.06
N SER A 19 -19.77 4.10 17.57
CA SER A 19 -19.40 2.91 16.77
C SER A 19 -19.27 3.16 15.26
N LEU A 20 -19.33 4.41 14.80
CA LEU A 20 -19.32 4.75 13.37
C LEU A 20 -18.11 5.60 12.92
N ILE A 21 -17.10 5.81 13.78
CA ILE A 21 -15.95 6.67 13.47
C ILE A 21 -14.68 5.89 13.09
N ASP A 22 -14.61 4.56 13.30
CA ASP A 22 -13.38 3.79 13.04
C ASP A 22 -13.32 3.06 11.68
N ALA A 23 -14.11 3.50 10.69
CA ALA A 23 -13.88 3.09 9.30
C ALA A 23 -12.88 4.01 8.57
N GLN A 24 -11.82 4.46 9.26
CA GLN A 24 -10.62 4.89 8.55
C GLN A 24 -9.91 3.63 8.06
N ASN A 25 -10.07 3.32 6.77
CA ASN A 25 -9.23 2.32 6.09
C ASN A 25 -7.76 2.62 6.45
N LYS A 26 -7.10 1.69 7.14
CA LYS A 26 -5.75 1.91 7.71
C LYS A 26 -4.74 2.29 6.64
N VAL A 27 -4.99 1.85 5.40
CA VAL A 27 -4.27 2.22 4.19
C VAL A 27 -5.25 2.50 3.04
N PRO A 28 -5.07 3.56 2.25
CA PRO A 28 -6.03 3.99 1.24
C PRO A 28 -5.91 3.18 -0.07
N PHE A 29 -5.50 1.91 -0.01
CA PHE A 29 -5.26 1.11 -1.21
C PHE A 29 -6.35 0.08 -1.45
N GLY A 30 -6.71 -0.09 -2.71
CA GLY A 30 -7.55 -1.19 -3.16
C GLY A 30 -6.97 -1.88 -4.38
N VAL A 31 -7.55 -3.03 -4.69
CA VAL A 31 -7.19 -3.88 -5.83
C VAL A 31 -8.44 -4.33 -6.57
N VAL A 32 -8.31 -4.55 -7.87
CA VAL A 32 -9.34 -5.17 -8.70
C VAL A 32 -9.37 -6.68 -8.49
N LYS A 33 -10.54 -7.22 -8.14
CA LYS A 33 -10.79 -8.66 -7.92
C LYS A 33 -11.57 -9.36 -9.02
N ALA A 34 -12.02 -8.62 -10.03
CA ALA A 34 -12.94 -9.11 -11.06
C ALA A 34 -12.53 -10.46 -11.69
N THR A 35 -13.38 -11.48 -11.54
CA THR A 35 -13.21 -12.83 -12.11
C THR A 35 -13.37 -12.85 -13.62
N GLU A 36 -14.21 -11.99 -14.20
CA GLU A 36 -14.42 -11.83 -15.65
C GLU A 36 -13.42 -10.85 -16.30
N GLY A 37 -12.20 -10.79 -15.78
CA GLY A 37 -11.05 -10.16 -16.43
C GLY A 37 -10.86 -8.66 -16.22
N TYR A 38 -11.93 -7.87 -16.05
CA TYR A 38 -11.80 -6.41 -15.95
C TYR A 38 -12.77 -5.69 -15.01
N ALA A 39 -12.36 -4.56 -14.43
CA ALA A 39 -13.22 -3.53 -13.84
C ALA A 39 -13.22 -2.29 -14.73
N MET A 40 -14.37 -1.63 -14.86
CA MET A 40 -14.54 -0.45 -15.68
C MET A 40 -14.37 0.80 -14.82
N VAL A 41 -13.51 1.71 -15.25
CA VAL A 41 -13.40 3.05 -14.66
C VAL A 41 -14.20 4.04 -15.51
N ARG A 42 -15.02 4.89 -14.87
CA ARG A 42 -15.88 5.90 -15.51
C ARG A 42 -15.56 7.32 -15.02
N VAL A 43 -15.80 8.34 -15.85
CA VAL A 43 -15.79 9.77 -15.43
C VAL A 43 -17.16 10.20 -14.88
N HIS A 44 -17.23 11.37 -14.24
CA HIS A 44 -18.40 11.85 -13.46
C HIS A 44 -19.69 12.08 -14.27
N LYS A 45 -20.83 11.82 -13.60
CA LYS A 45 -22.11 12.57 -13.62
C LYS A 45 -22.46 13.41 -14.86
N GLU A 46 -21.78 14.53 -14.92
CA GLU A 46 -22.17 15.71 -15.68
C GLU A 46 -21.41 15.79 -17.02
N ASP A 47 -20.42 14.93 -17.24
CA ASP A 47 -19.70 14.74 -18.51
C ASP A 47 -20.32 13.63 -19.39
N TYR A 48 -21.49 13.11 -19.02
CA TYR A 48 -22.07 11.83 -19.50
C TYR A 48 -22.51 11.71 -20.96
N ARG A 49 -22.35 12.71 -21.83
CA ARG A 49 -22.74 12.51 -23.23
C ARG A 49 -21.78 11.64 -24.04
N LYS A 50 -20.63 11.26 -23.48
CA LYS A 50 -19.74 10.27 -24.10
C LYS A 50 -19.17 9.33 -23.04
N ILE A 51 -19.23 8.03 -23.33
CA ILE A 51 -18.24 7.09 -22.81
C ILE A 51 -16.94 7.43 -23.55
N VAL A 52 -16.19 8.41 -23.02
CA VAL A 52 -14.99 8.95 -23.70
C VAL A 52 -13.82 7.97 -23.65
N ASP A 53 -13.73 7.18 -22.58
CA ASP A 53 -12.75 6.11 -22.49
C ASP A 53 -13.18 5.10 -21.40
N LYS A 54 -12.97 3.82 -21.67
CA LYS A 54 -13.22 2.73 -20.72
C LYS A 54 -11.87 2.15 -20.38
N ILE A 55 -11.19 2.77 -19.42
CA ILE A 55 -9.94 2.19 -18.92
C ILE A 55 -10.30 0.90 -18.19
N ARG A 56 -9.85 -0.21 -18.77
CA ARG A 56 -10.10 -1.56 -18.25
C ARG A 56 -8.99 -1.92 -17.28
N MET A 57 -9.33 -1.92 -16.00
CA MET A 57 -8.41 -2.42 -14.97
C MET A 57 -8.50 -3.94 -14.90
N LYS A 58 -7.37 -4.63 -14.92
CA LYS A 58 -7.25 -6.10 -14.83
C LYS A 58 -7.25 -6.54 -13.36
N LYS A 59 -7.55 -7.82 -13.11
CA LYS A 59 -7.32 -8.43 -11.79
C LYS A 59 -5.89 -8.13 -11.32
N GLY A 60 -5.75 -7.74 -10.06
CA GLY A 60 -4.45 -7.38 -9.47
C GLY A 60 -4.01 -5.94 -9.72
N ASP A 61 -4.69 -5.17 -10.59
CA ASP A 61 -4.42 -3.73 -10.71
C ASP A 61 -4.80 -3.03 -9.41
N VAL A 62 -3.89 -2.19 -8.92
CA VAL A 62 -4.02 -1.45 -7.67
C VAL A 62 -4.42 0.00 -7.90
N PHE A 63 -5.11 0.59 -6.91
CA PHE A 63 -5.54 1.97 -6.92
C PHE A 63 -5.54 2.57 -5.51
N VAL A 64 -5.71 3.88 -5.44
CA VAL A 64 -5.88 4.65 -4.21
C VAL A 64 -7.33 5.10 -4.11
N TYR A 65 -7.99 4.75 -3.01
CA TYR A 65 -9.33 5.24 -2.71
C TYR A 65 -9.29 6.71 -2.31
N VAL A 66 -10.24 7.48 -2.84
CA VAL A 66 -10.35 8.91 -2.57
C VAL A 66 -11.60 9.20 -1.74
N LYS A 67 -12.77 8.82 -2.23
CA LYS A 67 -14.07 9.14 -1.62
C LYS A 67 -15.20 8.30 -2.23
N PRO A 68 -16.40 8.26 -1.63
CA PRO A 68 -17.58 7.72 -2.29
C PRO A 68 -17.89 8.51 -3.58
N ALA A 69 -18.46 7.84 -4.58
CA ALA A 69 -18.91 8.53 -5.79
C ALA A 69 -20.15 9.41 -5.48
N PRO A 70 -20.19 10.68 -5.92
CA PRO A 70 -21.33 11.55 -5.67
C PRO A 70 -22.62 10.98 -6.27
N GLY A 71 -23.64 10.76 -5.44
CA GLY A 71 -24.96 10.29 -5.87
C GLY A 71 -25.01 8.83 -6.34
N GLU A 72 -23.95 8.03 -6.15
CA GLU A 72 -23.86 6.63 -6.55
C GLU A 72 -23.37 5.77 -5.38
N THR A 73 -24.24 4.93 -4.81
CA THR A 73 -23.92 4.11 -3.63
C THR A 73 -22.94 2.99 -3.93
N ASP A 74 -22.93 2.49 -5.16
CA ASP A 74 -22.18 1.28 -5.54
C ASP A 74 -20.85 1.60 -6.23
N TRP A 75 -20.52 2.89 -6.35
CA TRP A 75 -19.30 3.37 -7.00
C TRP A 75 -18.44 4.15 -6.01
N ILE A 76 -17.13 4.09 -6.21
CA ILE A 76 -16.13 4.83 -5.44
C ILE A 76 -15.23 5.61 -6.38
N TRP A 77 -14.81 6.80 -5.96
CA TRP A 77 -13.80 7.59 -6.65
C TRP A 77 -12.41 7.09 -6.28
N ILE A 78 -11.58 6.84 -7.28
CA ILE A 78 -10.24 6.30 -7.14
C ILE A 78 -9.24 7.12 -7.95
N LYS A 79 -7.97 7.06 -7.52
CA LYS A 79 -6.80 7.42 -8.33
C LYS A 79 -6.03 6.16 -8.66
N TYR A 80 -5.50 6.04 -9.87
CA TYR A 80 -4.81 4.82 -10.29
C TYR A 80 -3.63 5.13 -11.22
N PRO A 81 -2.66 4.19 -11.34
CA PRO A 81 -1.52 4.37 -12.21
C PRO A 81 -1.92 4.40 -13.69
N GLU A 82 -1.34 5.33 -14.45
CA GLU A 82 -1.37 5.26 -15.91
C GLU A 82 -0.46 4.13 -16.39
N LYS A 83 -1.02 3.21 -17.19
CA LYS A 83 -0.25 2.10 -17.74
C LYS A 83 0.67 2.63 -18.82
N ALA A 84 1.96 2.33 -18.71
CA ALA A 84 2.91 2.61 -19.76
C ALA A 84 2.56 1.79 -21.02
N GLU A 85 2.73 2.39 -22.20
CA GLU A 85 2.53 1.69 -23.48
C GLU A 85 3.48 0.49 -23.64
N ILE A 86 4.68 0.60 -23.03
CA ILE A 86 5.69 -0.45 -23.00
C ILE A 86 5.76 -1.04 -21.61
N GLU A 87 5.57 -2.37 -21.51
CA GLU A 87 5.72 -3.09 -20.25
C GLU A 87 7.18 -3.02 -19.76
N LYS A 88 7.38 -2.34 -18.64
CA LYS A 88 8.66 -2.32 -17.92
C LYS A 88 8.67 -3.43 -16.87
N PRO A 89 9.84 -4.02 -16.54
CA PRO A 89 9.96 -5.03 -15.49
C PRO A 89 9.48 -4.54 -14.12
N PHE A 90 9.65 -3.24 -13.84
CA PHE A 90 9.23 -2.57 -12.62
C PHE A 90 8.88 -1.11 -12.92
N VAL A 91 7.83 -0.59 -12.28
CA VAL A 91 7.45 0.83 -12.35
C VAL A 91 7.13 1.38 -10.97
N ARG A 92 7.74 2.51 -10.61
CA ARG A 92 7.42 3.29 -9.41
C ARG A 92 6.52 4.47 -9.78
N TYR A 93 5.40 4.60 -9.09
CA TYR A 93 4.46 5.71 -9.19
C TYR A 93 4.53 6.54 -7.91
N ASP A 94 5.11 7.74 -8.00
CA ASP A 94 5.16 8.71 -6.91
C ASP A 94 4.14 9.85 -7.05
N SER A 95 3.33 9.77 -8.11
CA SER A 95 2.16 10.59 -8.35
C SER A 95 1.14 9.78 -9.14
N LEU A 96 -0.15 10.00 -8.88
CA LEU A 96 -1.26 9.38 -9.60
C LEU A 96 -2.11 10.48 -10.24
N THR A 97 -2.08 10.55 -11.56
CA THR A 97 -2.72 11.60 -12.35
C THR A 97 -4.09 11.18 -12.87
N LYS A 98 -4.34 9.87 -13.02
CA LYS A 98 -5.63 9.35 -13.48
C LYS A 98 -6.58 9.17 -12.32
N GLU A 99 -7.83 9.53 -12.56
CA GLU A 99 -8.91 9.36 -11.62
C GLU A 99 -10.20 8.91 -12.31
N GLY A 100 -11.14 8.41 -11.51
CA GLY A 100 -12.46 8.03 -11.98
C GLY A 100 -13.20 7.16 -10.97
N MET A 101 -14.37 6.69 -11.38
CA MET A 101 -15.26 5.88 -10.56
C MET A 101 -15.14 4.41 -10.93
N VAL A 102 -15.01 3.53 -9.93
CA VAL A 102 -15.06 2.07 -10.10
C VAL A 102 -16.15 1.48 -9.20
N ASN A 103 -16.79 0.41 -9.68
CA ASN A 103 -17.84 -0.28 -8.94
C ASN A 103 -17.24 -1.12 -7.79
N LYS A 104 -17.86 -1.04 -6.60
CA LYS A 104 -17.41 -1.68 -5.35
C LYS A 104 -17.37 -3.20 -5.42
N ASP A 105 -18.23 -3.84 -6.20
CA ASP A 105 -18.28 -5.31 -6.29
C ASP A 105 -17.08 -5.89 -7.05
N ARG A 106 -16.40 -5.06 -7.86
CA ARG A 106 -15.26 -5.46 -8.68
C ARG A 106 -13.91 -5.26 -7.98
N ILE A 107 -13.92 -4.71 -6.76
CA ILE A 107 -12.71 -4.36 -6.01
C ILE A 107 -12.70 -5.01 -4.62
N ALA A 108 -11.53 -4.99 -3.99
CA ALA A 108 -11.34 -5.26 -2.57
C ALA A 108 -10.32 -4.25 -2.02
N PHE A 109 -10.48 -3.84 -0.77
CA PHE A 109 -9.44 -3.07 -0.10
C PHE A 109 -8.32 -3.99 0.37
N ILE A 110 -7.08 -3.49 0.35
CA ILE A 110 -5.89 -4.30 0.64
C ILE A 110 -5.92 -4.85 2.07
N ASP A 111 -6.43 -4.09 3.02
CA ASP A 111 -6.56 -4.47 4.43
C ASP A 111 -7.67 -5.51 4.69
N GLN A 112 -8.60 -5.69 3.75
CA GLN A 112 -9.69 -6.68 3.80
C GLN A 112 -9.32 -8.02 3.14
N LEU A 113 -8.20 -8.09 2.44
CA LEU A 113 -7.72 -9.33 1.82
C LEU A 113 -7.15 -10.29 2.86
N PRO A 114 -7.10 -11.61 2.57
CA PRO A 114 -6.35 -12.56 3.38
C PRO A 114 -4.92 -12.08 3.65
N GLN A 115 -4.58 -11.99 4.94
CA GLN A 115 -3.30 -11.48 5.41
C GLN A 115 -2.33 -12.60 5.74
N PHE A 116 -1.05 -12.40 5.44
CA PHE A 116 0.02 -13.29 5.87
C PHE A 116 0.29 -13.04 7.36
N THR A 117 0.64 -14.10 8.09
CA THR A 117 0.95 -13.99 9.52
C THR A 117 2.32 -13.33 9.72
N PRO A 118 2.40 -12.20 10.45
CA PRO A 118 3.66 -11.52 10.73
C PRO A 118 4.45 -12.19 11.86
N SER A 119 5.77 -12.09 11.78
CA SER A 119 6.72 -12.49 12.81
C SER A 119 8.03 -11.74 12.65
N LYS A 120 8.85 -11.67 13.71
CA LYS A 120 10.20 -11.10 13.66
C LYS A 120 11.23 -12.22 13.63
N SER A 121 12.30 -12.03 12.88
CA SER A 121 13.49 -12.89 12.99
C SER A 121 14.05 -12.87 14.42
N LYS A 122 14.78 -13.91 14.82
CA LYS A 122 15.38 -14.02 16.16
C LYS A 122 16.25 -12.82 16.56
N ASN A 123 16.94 -12.18 15.62
CA ASN A 123 17.79 -11.01 15.88
C ASN A 123 17.03 -9.67 15.83
N GLY A 124 15.71 -9.69 15.58
CA GLY A 124 14.86 -8.51 15.49
C GLY A 124 15.09 -7.61 14.27
N LYS A 125 15.96 -7.96 13.32
CA LYS A 125 16.34 -7.12 12.16
C LYS A 125 15.52 -7.39 10.90
N SER A 126 14.75 -8.47 10.89
CA SER A 126 13.90 -8.83 9.76
C SER A 126 12.45 -9.02 10.18
N LEU A 127 11.55 -8.58 9.31
CA LEU A 127 10.13 -8.90 9.37
C LEU A 127 9.86 -10.06 8.42
N ILE A 128 9.08 -11.04 8.88
CA ILE A 128 8.75 -12.25 8.14
C ILE A 128 7.23 -12.40 8.13
N PHE A 129 6.64 -12.37 6.94
CA PHE A 129 5.23 -12.62 6.71
C PHE A 129 5.09 -13.99 6.05
N THR A 130 4.33 -14.90 6.66
CA THR A 130 4.12 -16.26 6.14
C THR A 130 2.66 -16.47 5.81
N ASP A 131 2.38 -16.97 4.60
CA ASP A 131 1.04 -17.41 4.23
C ASP A 131 0.68 -18.69 4.98
N ASN A 132 -0.24 -18.58 5.94
CA ASN A 132 -0.73 -19.68 6.76
C ASN A 132 -2.16 -20.11 6.39
N SER A 133 -2.66 -19.68 5.23
CA SER A 133 -4.02 -20.00 4.76
C SER A 133 -4.27 -21.51 4.63
N ASN A 134 -3.24 -22.28 4.27
CA ASN A 134 -3.32 -23.73 4.14
C ASN A 134 -2.39 -24.44 5.15
N PRO A 135 -2.92 -24.96 6.26
CA PRO A 135 -2.11 -25.62 7.28
C PRO A 135 -1.48 -26.94 6.81
N LYS A 136 -1.99 -27.55 5.73
CA LYS A 136 -1.47 -28.81 5.18
C LYS A 136 -0.11 -28.65 4.50
N ILE A 137 0.23 -27.44 4.05
CA ILE A 137 1.53 -27.15 3.44
C ILE A 137 2.57 -27.01 4.57
N PRO A 138 3.71 -27.73 4.55
CA PRO A 138 4.78 -27.55 5.53
C PRO A 138 5.29 -26.10 5.56
N THR A 139 5.57 -25.54 6.74
CA THR A 139 6.01 -24.14 6.90
C THR A 139 7.25 -23.80 6.07
N ALA A 140 8.14 -24.75 5.81
CA ALA A 140 9.31 -24.54 4.95
C ALA A 140 8.95 -24.29 3.47
N GLN A 141 7.79 -24.76 3.02
CA GLN A 141 7.30 -24.68 1.65
C GLN A 141 6.24 -23.59 1.45
N ARG A 142 5.77 -22.95 2.52
CA ARG A 142 4.78 -21.86 2.43
C ARG A 142 5.37 -20.61 1.79
N SER A 143 4.49 -19.82 1.15
CA SER A 143 4.84 -18.50 0.64
C SER A 143 5.26 -17.57 1.78
N LYS A 144 6.35 -16.82 1.59
CA LYS A 144 6.90 -15.89 2.58
C LYS A 144 7.36 -14.61 1.94
N VAL A 145 7.17 -13.50 2.64
CA VAL A 145 7.82 -12.22 2.36
C VAL A 145 8.74 -11.89 3.52
N VAL A 146 10.03 -11.73 3.24
CA VAL A 146 11.05 -11.42 4.25
C VAL A 146 11.65 -10.06 3.93
N ILE A 147 11.61 -9.16 4.91
CA ILE A 147 12.06 -7.77 4.78
C ILE A 147 13.20 -7.56 5.77
N ASP A 148 14.35 -7.17 5.24
CA ASP A 148 15.56 -6.93 6.01
C ASP A 148 15.79 -5.42 6.20
N ILE A 149 15.81 -4.99 7.46
CA ILE A 149 15.95 -3.58 7.84
C ILE A 149 17.23 -3.42 8.66
N TYR A 150 18.12 -2.55 8.19
CA TYR A 150 19.43 -2.34 8.78
C TYR A 150 19.79 -0.86 8.82
N PRO A 151 20.80 -0.46 9.61
CA PRO A 151 21.36 0.88 9.55
C PRO A 151 21.68 1.30 8.11
N SER A 152 21.26 2.51 7.76
CA SER A 152 21.53 3.06 6.44
C SER A 152 22.97 3.51 6.31
N ASN A 153 23.51 3.38 5.10
CA ASN A 153 24.81 3.94 4.73
C ASN A 153 24.67 5.20 3.87
N ALA A 154 23.51 5.89 3.87
CA ALA A 154 23.32 7.10 3.03
C ALA A 154 24.29 8.23 3.35
N GLY A 155 24.86 8.27 4.57
CA GLY A 155 25.91 9.22 4.92
C GLY A 155 27.17 9.11 4.05
N TYR A 156 27.44 7.93 3.48
CA TYR A 156 28.59 7.68 2.61
C TYR A 156 28.26 7.70 1.12
N ARG A 157 26.98 7.93 0.76
CA ARG A 157 26.51 7.94 -0.64
C ARG A 157 26.55 9.35 -1.23
N LYS A 158 26.55 9.44 -2.58
CA LYS A 158 26.60 10.73 -3.27
C LYS A 158 25.28 11.48 -3.07
N GLN A 159 25.34 12.62 -2.39
CA GLN A 159 24.20 13.49 -2.13
C GLN A 159 24.23 14.71 -3.06
N GLU A 160 23.08 15.08 -3.60
CA GLU A 160 22.87 16.36 -4.28
C GLU A 160 21.91 17.19 -3.43
N LYS A 161 22.27 18.44 -3.17
CA LYS A 161 21.50 19.37 -2.34
C LYS A 161 20.89 20.49 -3.17
N ASP A 162 19.79 21.05 -2.71
CA ASP A 162 19.20 22.27 -3.29
C ASP A 162 19.91 23.54 -2.80
N ALA A 163 19.43 24.71 -3.23
CA ALA A 163 20.00 26.01 -2.86
C ALA A 163 19.93 26.30 -1.35
N ASP A 164 18.97 25.69 -0.65
CA ASP A 164 18.76 25.83 0.78
C ASP A 164 19.54 24.78 1.59
N GLY A 165 20.32 23.93 0.92
CA GLY A 165 21.14 22.88 1.54
C GLY A 165 20.38 21.60 1.91
N ASN A 166 19.11 21.47 1.49
CA ASN A 166 18.29 20.27 1.72
C ASN A 166 18.68 19.15 0.76
N ILE A 167 18.50 17.91 1.17
CA ILE A 167 18.82 16.75 0.33
C ILE A 167 17.79 16.62 -0.78
N LYS A 168 18.23 16.79 -2.04
CA LYS A 168 17.41 16.61 -3.23
C LYS A 168 17.46 15.17 -3.74
N THR A 169 18.67 14.61 -3.86
CA THR A 169 18.86 13.22 -4.32
C THR A 169 19.97 12.51 -3.55
N ILE A 170 19.89 11.17 -3.50
CA ILE A 170 20.96 10.28 -3.07
C ILE A 170 21.21 9.28 -4.19
N ASP A 171 22.43 9.15 -4.69
CA ASP A 171 22.76 8.34 -5.87
C ASP A 171 21.82 8.64 -7.06
N LYS A 172 21.56 9.94 -7.30
CA LYS A 172 20.67 10.49 -8.34
C LYS A 172 19.20 10.08 -8.23
N VAL A 173 18.78 9.52 -7.10
CA VAL A 173 17.39 9.08 -6.89
C VAL A 173 16.79 9.85 -5.71
N LYS A 174 15.55 10.33 -5.91
CA LYS A 174 14.76 11.00 -4.88
C LYS A 174 14.63 10.11 -3.64
N PRO A 175 15.00 10.61 -2.43
CA PRO A 175 14.82 9.85 -1.21
C PRO A 175 13.41 9.98 -0.64
N TRP A 176 13.04 9.00 0.20
CA TRP A 176 11.76 8.95 0.92
C TRP A 176 12.00 8.74 2.41
N GLY A 177 11.23 9.41 3.27
CA GLY A 177 11.38 9.34 4.73
C GLY A 177 12.40 10.32 5.30
N ILE A 178 12.97 11.19 4.47
CA ILE A 178 13.88 12.28 4.84
C ILE A 178 13.56 13.51 3.99
N ASP A 179 14.00 14.68 4.45
CA ASP A 179 13.77 15.97 3.77
C ASP A 179 15.05 16.80 3.76
N LYS A 180 15.32 17.54 4.85
CA LYS A 180 16.43 18.50 4.91
C LYS A 180 17.80 17.83 5.06
N GLU A 181 17.90 16.86 5.96
CA GLU A 181 19.15 16.21 6.31
C GLU A 181 18.96 14.71 6.61
N LEU A 182 20.08 14.00 6.77
CA LEU A 182 20.06 12.60 7.16
C LEU A 182 19.88 12.46 8.67
N PRO A 183 18.82 11.80 9.16
CA PRO A 183 18.67 11.56 10.59
C PRO A 183 19.77 10.63 11.11
N THR A 184 20.30 10.93 12.30
CA THR A 184 21.23 10.05 13.00
C THR A 184 20.57 8.70 13.30
N GLY A 185 21.30 7.60 13.08
CA GLY A 185 20.79 6.25 13.37
C GLY A 185 19.68 5.76 12.45
N MET A 186 19.46 6.42 11.30
CA MET A 186 18.43 6.01 10.36
C MET A 186 18.62 4.59 9.83
N THR A 187 17.50 3.91 9.61
CA THR A 187 17.45 2.59 9.00
C THR A 187 16.93 2.68 7.57
N GLU A 188 17.19 1.64 6.79
CA GLU A 188 16.67 1.47 5.44
C GLU A 188 16.33 0.01 5.15
N ILE A 189 15.45 -0.18 4.17
CA ILE A 189 15.17 -1.50 3.61
C ILE A 189 16.38 -1.93 2.78
N LYS A 190 17.07 -2.99 3.21
CA LYS A 190 18.22 -3.55 2.47
C LYS A 190 17.80 -4.60 1.46
N SER A 191 16.79 -5.38 1.80
CA SER A 191 16.23 -6.36 0.88
C SER A 191 14.79 -6.70 1.23
N ILE A 192 14.03 -7.05 0.19
CA ILE A 192 12.75 -7.73 0.31
C ILE A 192 12.86 -8.99 -0.53
N ARG A 193 12.56 -10.14 0.07
CA ARG A 193 12.57 -11.45 -0.60
C ARG A 193 11.18 -12.03 -0.60
N VAL A 194 10.76 -12.54 -1.74
CA VAL A 194 9.51 -13.28 -1.90
C VAL A 194 9.87 -14.73 -2.19
N GLN A 195 9.47 -15.61 -1.29
CA GLN A 195 9.63 -17.04 -1.44
C GLN A 195 8.25 -17.61 -1.73
N GLN A 196 8.08 -18.31 -2.85
CA GLN A 196 6.88 -19.07 -3.17
C GLN A 196 7.31 -20.48 -3.63
N PRO A 197 6.43 -21.48 -3.52
CA PRO A 197 6.68 -22.81 -4.09
C PRO A 197 7.14 -22.72 -5.56
N GLY A 198 8.34 -23.23 -5.86
CA GLY A 198 8.90 -23.22 -7.22
C GLY A 198 9.27 -21.85 -7.79
N ARG A 199 9.11 -20.75 -7.03
CA ARG A 199 9.34 -19.37 -7.48
C ARG A 199 9.98 -18.57 -6.34
N GLY A 200 11.30 -18.39 -6.39
CA GLY A 200 12.02 -17.52 -5.46
C GLY A 200 12.46 -16.24 -6.15
N SER A 201 12.25 -15.09 -5.52
CA SER A 201 12.79 -13.83 -6.03
C SER A 201 13.25 -12.88 -4.92
N VAL A 202 14.19 -12.02 -5.30
CA VAL A 202 14.56 -10.84 -4.52
C VAL A 202 14.05 -9.63 -5.28
N PHE A 203 13.48 -8.66 -4.56
CA PHE A 203 13.07 -7.40 -5.15
C PHE A 203 14.22 -6.76 -5.94
N VAL A 204 13.90 -6.20 -7.10
CA VAL A 204 14.86 -5.38 -7.83
C VAL A 204 15.31 -4.22 -6.95
N ARG A 205 16.61 -3.89 -6.97
CA ARG A 205 17.19 -2.84 -6.09
C ARG A 205 16.44 -1.52 -6.22
N GLU A 206 15.97 -1.20 -7.42
CA GLU A 206 15.18 0.00 -7.69
C GLU A 206 13.89 0.08 -6.86
N ALA A 207 13.22 -1.05 -6.60
CA ALA A 207 11.96 -1.09 -5.86
C ALA A 207 12.09 -0.66 -4.40
N ILE A 208 13.29 -0.72 -3.82
CA ILE A 208 13.56 -0.36 -2.43
C ILE A 208 14.58 0.78 -2.27
N LYS A 209 15.12 1.29 -3.39
CA LYS A 209 16.19 2.31 -3.37
C LYS A 209 15.70 3.61 -2.71
N ASN A 210 16.52 4.09 -1.76
CA ASN A 210 16.35 5.33 -0.99
C ASN A 210 15.03 5.44 -0.23
N MET A 211 14.55 4.32 0.32
CA MET A 211 13.41 4.28 1.21
C MET A 211 13.90 4.15 2.65
N PHE A 212 13.84 5.25 3.39
CA PHE A 212 14.38 5.37 4.74
C PHE A 212 13.30 5.31 5.80
N GLN A 213 13.72 5.08 7.04
CA GLN A 213 12.83 4.99 8.20
C GLN A 213 11.68 3.97 7.99
N PRO A 214 11.96 2.75 7.51
CA PRO A 214 10.93 1.73 7.41
C PRO A 214 10.39 1.38 8.79
N THR A 215 9.08 1.16 8.89
CA THR A 215 8.46 0.69 10.14
C THR A 215 8.87 -0.75 10.48
N MET A 216 8.94 -1.04 11.79
CA MET A 216 9.10 -2.38 12.37
C MET A 216 7.86 -2.82 13.17
N ASP A 217 6.80 -2.02 13.10
CA ASP A 217 5.54 -2.20 13.82
C ASP A 217 4.49 -2.80 12.88
N PHE A 218 3.97 -3.98 13.25
CA PHE A 218 2.99 -4.73 12.45
C PHE A 218 1.66 -4.03 12.29
N GLU A 219 1.38 -2.98 13.06
CA GLU A 219 0.22 -2.13 12.77
C GLU A 219 0.38 -1.35 11.46
N ASN A 220 1.61 -0.99 11.12
CA ASN A 220 1.92 -0.09 10.00
C ASN A 220 2.43 -0.81 8.75
N ILE A 221 2.48 -2.14 8.76
CA ILE A 221 2.92 -2.97 7.65
C ILE A 221 2.06 -4.23 7.54
N GLY A 222 1.77 -4.64 6.31
CA GLY A 222 1.08 -5.91 6.07
C GLY A 222 1.41 -6.49 4.71
N VAL A 223 1.24 -7.81 4.61
CA VAL A 223 1.33 -8.56 3.37
C VAL A 223 0.01 -9.27 3.18
N THR A 224 -0.64 -9.05 2.04
CA THR A 224 -1.93 -9.64 1.71
C THR A 224 -1.90 -10.22 0.31
N SER A 225 -2.85 -11.09 -0.01
CA SER A 225 -2.93 -11.71 -1.33
C SER A 225 -4.38 -11.88 -1.76
N ILE A 226 -4.65 -11.68 -3.04
CA ILE A 226 -5.95 -12.00 -3.64
C ILE A 226 -5.99 -13.42 -4.22
N ASP A 227 -4.83 -13.95 -4.61
CA ASP A 227 -4.60 -15.32 -5.04
C ASP A 227 -3.10 -15.66 -4.90
N GLU A 228 -2.69 -16.85 -5.36
CA GLU A 228 -1.31 -17.33 -5.27
C GLU A 228 -0.32 -16.50 -6.11
N ASP A 229 -0.79 -15.80 -7.14
CA ASP A 229 0.06 -15.04 -8.05
C ASP A 229 0.16 -13.56 -7.67
N HIS A 230 -0.82 -13.01 -6.95
CA HIS A 230 -0.93 -11.58 -6.66
C HIS A 230 -0.80 -11.31 -5.15
N ILE A 231 0.39 -10.89 -4.75
CA ILE A 231 0.74 -10.50 -3.38
C ILE A 231 0.94 -8.98 -3.32
N PHE A 232 0.46 -8.37 -2.25
CA PHE A 232 0.57 -6.94 -1.98
C PHE A 232 1.29 -6.73 -0.66
N LEU A 233 2.36 -5.94 -0.67
CA LEU A 233 3.06 -5.50 0.53
C LEU A 233 2.78 -4.01 0.70
N TYR A 234 2.21 -3.59 1.84
CA TYR A 234 2.09 -2.19 2.18
C TYR A 234 2.91 -1.84 3.42
N MET A 235 3.46 -0.63 3.46
CA MET A 235 4.22 -0.09 4.60
C MET A 235 3.95 1.41 4.77
N ILE A 236 3.55 1.82 5.97
CA ILE A 236 3.52 3.20 6.45
C ILE A 236 4.85 3.47 7.15
N ASN A 237 5.66 4.37 6.59
CA ASN A 237 7.04 4.62 6.97
C ASN A 237 7.28 6.09 7.33
N GLY A 238 8.39 6.37 8.02
CA GLY A 238 8.71 7.71 8.50
C GLY A 238 7.73 8.20 9.57
N SER A 239 7.78 9.51 9.85
CA SER A 239 6.93 10.18 10.84
C SER A 239 6.78 11.67 10.48
N GLY A 240 5.76 12.34 11.03
CA GLY A 240 5.53 13.78 10.83
C GLY A 240 5.49 14.18 9.36
N SER A 241 6.20 15.25 8.99
CA SER A 241 6.26 15.77 7.61
C SER A 241 6.89 14.81 6.59
N ASN A 242 7.63 13.81 7.08
CA ASN A 242 8.37 12.84 6.27
C ASN A 242 7.64 11.51 6.14
N ARG A 243 6.45 11.38 6.72
CA ARG A 243 5.64 10.16 6.62
C ARG A 243 5.24 9.88 5.18
N TYR A 244 5.37 8.62 4.79
CA TYR A 244 5.01 8.14 3.47
C TYR A 244 4.50 6.70 3.54
N THR A 245 3.54 6.38 2.68
CA THR A 245 2.96 5.04 2.59
C THR A 245 3.30 4.43 1.25
N THR A 246 3.69 3.17 1.26
CA THR A 246 4.09 2.43 0.08
C THR A 246 3.24 1.19 -0.11
N LEU A 247 2.98 0.85 -1.35
CA LEU A 247 2.35 -0.41 -1.77
C LEU A 247 3.18 -0.99 -2.90
N TRP A 248 3.71 -2.20 -2.71
CA TRP A 248 4.32 -2.98 -3.78
C TRP A 248 3.33 -4.03 -4.27
N THR A 249 3.23 -4.15 -5.59
CA THR A 249 2.52 -5.25 -6.24
C THR A 249 3.54 -6.30 -6.67
N ILE A 250 3.37 -7.51 -6.18
CA ILE A 250 4.18 -8.68 -6.51
C ILE A 250 3.30 -9.62 -7.33
N ARG A 251 3.75 -9.91 -8.55
CA ARG A 251 3.09 -10.86 -9.45
C ARG A 251 4.03 -12.01 -9.78
N GLU A 252 3.57 -13.25 -9.55
CA GLU A 252 4.33 -14.48 -9.85
C GLU A 252 5.75 -14.43 -9.25
N GLY A 253 5.82 -13.95 -8.01
CA GLY A 253 7.05 -13.77 -7.25
C GLY A 253 7.85 -12.52 -7.62
N LYS A 254 7.55 -11.79 -8.70
CA LYS A 254 8.31 -10.61 -9.13
C LYS A 254 7.60 -9.32 -8.72
N VAL A 255 8.35 -8.36 -8.19
CA VAL A 255 7.82 -7.01 -7.95
C VAL A 255 7.63 -6.29 -9.29
N ILE A 256 6.40 -5.96 -9.65
CA ILE A 256 6.07 -5.33 -10.94
C ILE A 256 5.77 -3.84 -10.82
N SER A 257 5.31 -3.39 -9.65
CA SER A 257 5.03 -1.98 -9.43
C SER A 257 5.11 -1.57 -7.98
N GLN A 258 5.24 -0.26 -7.77
CA GLN A 258 5.18 0.38 -6.47
C GLN A 258 4.39 1.68 -6.56
N ILE A 259 3.44 1.90 -5.65
CA ILE A 259 2.84 3.21 -5.41
C ILE A 259 3.45 3.78 -4.14
N ILE A 260 3.85 5.06 -4.17
CA ILE A 260 4.31 5.81 -3.00
C ILE A 260 3.41 7.04 -2.81
N LEU A 261 2.83 7.17 -1.63
CA LEU A 261 2.03 8.32 -1.21
C LEU A 261 2.75 9.08 -0.12
N LYS A 262 2.91 10.39 -0.29
CA LYS A 262 3.29 11.27 0.82
C LYS A 262 2.03 11.56 1.63
N ASN A 263 2.03 11.21 2.91
CA ASN A 263 0.88 11.39 3.81
C ASN A 263 1.38 11.84 5.18
N PRO A 264 1.72 13.14 5.33
CA PRO A 264 2.18 13.68 6.60
C PRO A 264 1.08 13.56 7.67
N GLU A 265 1.50 13.39 8.92
CA GLU A 265 0.63 13.42 10.12
C GLU A 265 0.15 14.84 10.47
#